data_AF-A0A316VUC6-F1
#
_entry.id   AF-A0A316VUC6-F1
#
_cell.length_a   1.000
_cell.length_b   1.000
_cell.length_c   1.000
_cell.angle_alpha   90.00
_cell.angle_beta   90.00
_cell.angle_gamma   90.00
#
_symmetry.space_group_name_H-M   'P 1'
#
loop_
_entity.id
_entity.type
_entity.pdbx_description
1 polymer ?
#
loop_
_entity_poly.entity_id
_entity_poly.type
_entity_poly.pdbx_seq_one_letter_code
_entity_poly.pdbx_strand_id
1 'polypeptide(L)'
;ARQWYPLGRAAGGTLYPGLMATSGAIYNTLKAVNLPVDIRNICVLLAPGFSGLTAWSTYKFTATMKDDAAGLLAAAFIGIAPGYISRSVAGSYDNEAIAIFLLMTVFYLWIKALKDGSALWGTAAALFYFYMVAAWGGYVFITNLVPLHA
;
A
#
# COMPACT_ATOMS: atom_id res chain seq x y z
N ALA A 1 0.05 19.99 22.90
CA ALA A 1 -1.24 20.31 22.25
C ALA A 1 -1.09 21.55 21.34
N ARG A 2 -0.52 21.38 20.14
CA ARG A 2 -0.32 22.48 19.16
C ARG A 2 -1.42 22.55 18.09
N GLN A 3 -2.46 21.73 18.21
CA GLN A 3 -3.55 21.62 17.24
C GLN A 3 -4.88 21.63 18.00
N TRP A 4 -5.91 22.28 17.43
CA TRP A 4 -7.28 22.36 17.95
C TRP A 4 -7.40 23.04 19.33
N TYR A 5 -6.86 24.25 19.48
CA TYR A 5 -7.09 25.02 20.72
C TYR A 5 -8.59 25.33 20.89
N PRO A 6 -9.21 25.13 22.07
CA PRO A 6 -8.63 24.69 23.36
C PRO A 6 -8.67 23.18 23.63
N LEU A 7 -9.38 22.39 22.83
CA LEU A 7 -9.69 20.97 23.10
C LEU A 7 -8.49 20.01 22.93
N GLY A 8 -7.54 20.36 22.06
CA GLY A 8 -6.47 19.46 21.64
C GLY A 8 -6.96 18.33 20.73
N ARG A 9 -6.02 17.62 20.08
CA ARG A 9 -6.30 16.39 19.32
C ARG A 9 -5.41 15.26 19.82
N ALA A 10 -6.03 14.15 20.20
CA ALA A 10 -5.32 12.91 20.50
C ALA A 10 -4.91 12.21 19.18
N ALA A 11 -3.71 12.52 18.68
CA ALA A 11 -3.24 12.01 17.40
C ALA A 11 -3.10 10.48 17.36
N GLY A 12 -2.77 9.83 18.48
CA GLY A 12 -2.54 8.38 18.52
C GLY A 12 -3.78 7.51 18.28
N GLY A 13 -4.98 8.00 18.63
CA GLY A 13 -6.24 7.26 18.45
C GLY A 13 -7.10 7.77 17.28
N THR A 14 -6.69 8.85 16.61
CA THR A 14 -7.47 9.50 15.54
C THR A 14 -6.74 9.51 14.19
N LEU A 15 -5.74 8.63 14.04
CA LEU A 15 -4.90 8.57 12.86
C LEU A 15 -4.57 7.11 12.51
N TYR A 16 -4.40 6.86 11.22
CA TYR A 16 -3.87 5.61 10.70
C TYR A 16 -2.34 5.67 10.73
N PRO A 17 -1.66 4.87 11.58
CA PRO A 17 -0.22 5.01 11.80
C PRO A 17 0.63 4.39 10.67
N GLY A 18 0.03 3.65 9.73
CA GLY A 18 0.72 2.83 8.75
C GLY A 18 1.69 3.61 7.87
N LEU A 19 1.28 4.79 7.35
CA LEU A 19 2.13 5.62 6.51
C LEU A 19 3.38 6.11 7.26
N MET A 20 3.20 6.59 8.50
CA MET A 20 4.28 7.10 9.34
C MET A 20 5.23 6.00 9.82
N ALA A 21 4.69 4.83 10.17
CA ALA A 21 5.49 3.68 10.54
C ALA A 21 6.37 3.21 9.37
N THR A 22 5.83 3.24 8.15
CA THR A 22 6.55 2.84 6.93
C THR A 22 7.70 3.79 6.62
N SER A 23 7.46 5.11 6.63
CA SER A 23 8.53 6.09 6.39
C SER A 23 9.59 6.07 7.48
N GLY A 24 9.18 5.89 8.75
CA GLY A 24 10.09 5.72 9.88
C GLY A 24 10.96 4.46 9.77
N ALA A 25 10.37 3.34 9.33
CA ALA A 25 11.12 2.10 9.09
C ALA A 25 12.15 2.27 7.95
N ILE A 26 11.77 2.89 6.83
CA ILE A 26 12.68 3.20 5.71
C ILE A 26 13.82 4.11 6.18
N TYR A 27 13.51 5.16 6.95
CA TYR A 27 14.52 6.08 7.51
C TYR A 27 15.52 5.36 8.41
N ASN A 28 15.04 4.55 9.35
CA ASN A 28 15.91 3.81 10.27
C ASN A 28 16.79 2.78 9.52
N THR A 29 16.24 2.17 8.47
CA THR A 29 16.98 1.21 7.62
C THR A 29 18.08 1.92 6.83
N LEU A 30 17.78 3.05 6.18
CA LEU A 30 18.77 3.85 5.46
C LEU A 30 19.86 4.39 6.38
N LYS A 31 19.47 4.82 7.59
CA LYS A 31 20.42 5.26 8.62
C LYS A 31 21.33 4.14 9.09
N ALA A 32 20.82 2.91 9.21
CA ALA A 32 21.62 1.73 9.58
C ALA A 32 22.65 1.35 8.51
N VAL A 33 22.40 1.67 7.24
CA VAL A 33 23.30 1.45 6.10
C VAL A 33 24.23 2.66 5.85
N ASN A 34 24.32 3.59 6.80
CA ASN A 34 25.13 4.81 6.72
C ASN A 34 24.80 5.72 5.52
N LEU A 35 23.54 5.73 5.05
CA LEU A 35 23.05 6.68 4.06
C LEU A 35 22.23 7.78 4.75
N PRO A 36 22.82 8.96 5.04
CA PRO A 36 22.13 10.04 5.74
C PRO A 36 21.18 10.77 4.80
N VAL A 37 19.98 10.20 4.61
CA VAL A 37 18.88 10.83 3.87
C VAL A 37 17.96 11.54 4.85
N ASP A 38 17.60 12.79 4.57
CA ASP A 38 16.61 13.53 5.35
C ASP A 38 15.24 12.85 5.29
N ILE A 39 14.51 12.81 6.42
CA ILE A 39 13.16 12.24 6.49
C ILE A 39 12.20 12.89 5.47
N ARG A 40 12.40 14.18 5.16
CA ARG A 40 11.65 14.89 4.14
C ARG A 40 11.80 14.26 2.77
N ASN A 41 13.03 13.92 2.37
CA ASN A 41 13.29 13.33 1.06
C ASN A 41 12.64 11.94 0.96
N ILE A 42 12.64 11.18 2.05
CA ILE A 42 11.93 9.89 2.14
C ILE A 42 10.44 10.10 1.96
N CYS A 43 9.82 11.04 2.70
CA CYS A 43 8.40 11.33 2.57
C CYS A 43 8.01 11.81 1.16
N VAL A 44 8.86 12.61 0.51
CA VAL A 44 8.62 13.11 -0.86
C VAL A 44 8.69 12.00 -1.90
N LEU A 45 9.65 11.07 -1.76
CA LEU A 45 9.90 10.00 -2.73
C LEU A 45 9.15 8.70 -2.42
N LEU A 46 8.42 8.64 -1.30
CA LEU A 46 7.67 7.45 -0.90
C LEU A 46 6.61 7.09 -1.94
N ALA A 47 5.80 8.05 -2.39
CA ALA A 47 4.70 7.79 -3.32
C ALA A 47 5.16 7.22 -4.68
N PRO A 48 6.18 7.78 -5.35
CA PRO A 48 6.76 7.16 -6.55
C PRO A 48 7.35 5.77 -6.29
N GLY A 49 8.00 5.55 -5.15
CA GLY A 49 8.56 4.25 -4.77
C GLY A 49 7.47 3.17 -4.66
N PHE A 50 6.37 3.48 -3.97
CA PHE A 50 5.23 2.59 -3.86
C PHE A 50 4.45 2.44 -5.16
N SER A 51 4.44 3.44 -6.04
CA SER A 51 3.84 3.33 -7.39
C SER A 51 4.51 2.23 -8.23
N GLY A 52 5.84 2.12 -8.18
CA GLY A 52 6.56 1.01 -8.81
C GLY A 52 6.17 -0.36 -8.23
N LEU A 53 6.02 -0.44 -6.92
CA LEU A 53 5.56 -1.66 -6.24
C LEU A 53 4.11 -2.01 -6.60
N THR A 54 3.23 -1.02 -6.75
CA THR A 54 1.85 -1.19 -7.22
C THR A 54 1.82 -1.80 -8.63
N ALA A 55 2.67 -1.32 -9.54
CA ALA A 55 2.79 -1.89 -10.88
C ALA A 55 3.21 -3.37 -10.83
N TRP A 56 4.15 -3.71 -9.95
CA TRP A 56 4.57 -5.09 -9.72
C TRP A 56 3.45 -5.98 -9.12
N SER A 57 2.73 -5.51 -8.11
CA SER A 57 1.59 -6.24 -7.53
C SER A 57 0.47 -6.44 -8.56
N THR A 58 0.25 -5.45 -9.43
CA THR A 58 -0.73 -5.52 -10.52
C THR A 58 -0.32 -6.55 -11.57
N TYR A 59 0.96 -6.58 -11.95
CA TYR A 59 1.52 -7.63 -12.81
C TYR A 59 1.21 -9.02 -12.24
N LYS A 60 1.53 -9.25 -10.97
CA LYS A 60 1.33 -10.55 -10.32
C LYS A 60 -0.15 -10.92 -10.21
N PHE A 61 -1.02 -9.98 -9.87
CA PHE A 61 -2.47 -10.19 -9.86
C PHE A 61 -3.00 -10.63 -11.23
N THR A 62 -2.72 -9.86 -12.27
CA THR A 62 -3.25 -10.15 -13.61
C THR A 62 -2.62 -11.40 -14.22
N ALA A 63 -1.32 -11.65 -13.99
CA ALA A 63 -0.66 -12.88 -14.41
C ALA A 63 -1.29 -14.13 -13.77
N THR A 64 -1.70 -14.05 -12.49
CA THR A 64 -2.43 -15.17 -11.88
C THR A 64 -3.81 -15.39 -12.47
N MET A 65 -4.45 -14.37 -13.05
CA MET A 65 -5.80 -14.48 -13.60
C MET A 65 -5.82 -15.09 -15.00
N LYS A 66 -4.82 -14.76 -15.84
CA LYS A 66 -4.80 -15.19 -17.24
C LYS A 66 -3.42 -15.68 -17.67
N ASP A 67 -2.54 -14.76 -18.06
CA ASP A 67 -1.24 -15.04 -18.66
C ASP A 67 -0.25 -13.90 -18.35
N ASP A 68 1.05 -14.19 -18.47
CA ASP A 68 2.11 -13.23 -18.16
C ASP A 68 2.10 -12.00 -19.07
N ALA A 69 1.67 -12.13 -20.34
CA ALA A 69 1.62 -11.00 -21.25
C ALA A 69 0.48 -10.02 -20.87
N ALA A 70 -0.68 -10.54 -20.46
CA ALA A 70 -1.73 -9.72 -19.86
C ALA A 70 -1.25 -9.02 -18.57
N GLY A 71 -0.44 -9.71 -17.77
CA GLY A 71 0.20 -9.13 -16.58
C GLY A 71 1.06 -7.92 -16.92
N LEU A 72 1.96 -8.04 -17.90
CA LEU A 72 2.86 -6.97 -18.30
C LEU A 72 2.08 -5.77 -18.85
N LEU A 73 1.02 -6.03 -19.62
CA LEU A 73 0.14 -4.98 -20.14
C LEU A 73 -0.57 -4.23 -19.00
N ALA A 74 -1.08 -4.94 -18.00
CA ALA A 74 -1.74 -4.31 -16.84
C ALA A 74 -0.77 -3.46 -16.02
N ALA A 75 0.46 -3.92 -15.83
CA ALA A 75 1.51 -3.16 -15.15
C ALA A 75 1.90 -1.89 -15.91
N ALA A 76 1.99 -1.97 -17.24
CA ALA A 76 2.24 -0.81 -18.09
C ALA A 76 1.10 0.22 -17.98
N PHE A 77 -0.17 -0.23 -17.99
CA PHE A 77 -1.31 0.67 -17.88
C PHE A 77 -1.38 1.39 -16.52
N ILE A 78 -1.22 0.67 -15.42
CA ILE A 78 -1.28 1.31 -14.09
C ILE A 78 -0.10 2.26 -13.84
N GLY A 79 1.06 1.98 -14.44
CA GLY A 79 2.24 2.83 -14.32
C GLY A 79 2.08 4.22 -14.97
N ILE A 80 1.24 4.34 -16.01
CA ILE A 80 0.99 5.61 -16.72
C ILE A 80 -0.43 6.17 -16.49
N ALA A 81 -1.26 5.48 -15.71
CA ALA A 81 -2.66 5.87 -15.53
C ALA A 81 -2.77 7.23 -14.82
N PRO A 82 -3.33 8.28 -15.47
CA PRO A 82 -3.38 9.63 -14.90
C PRO A 82 -4.19 9.69 -13.60
N GLY A 83 -5.20 8.83 -13.46
CA GLY A 83 -5.99 8.70 -12.24
C GLY A 83 -5.13 8.29 -11.04
N TYR A 84 -4.22 7.33 -11.21
CA TYR A 84 -3.33 6.92 -10.12
C TYR A 84 -2.20 7.93 -9.90
N ILE A 85 -1.63 8.49 -10.96
CA ILE A 85 -0.57 9.50 -10.88
C ILE A 85 -1.01 10.73 -10.07
N SER A 86 -2.29 11.15 -10.20
CA SER A 86 -2.84 12.29 -9.45
C SER A 86 -2.74 12.14 -7.93
N ARG A 87 -2.66 10.90 -7.42
CA ARG A 87 -2.55 10.57 -5.99
C ARG A 87 -1.21 9.93 -5.60
N SER A 88 -0.27 9.81 -6.53
CA SER A 88 1.03 9.18 -6.32
C SER A 88 2.22 10.01 -6.84
N VAL A 89 1.99 11.31 -7.06
CA VAL A 89 3.02 12.25 -7.49
C VAL A 89 4.09 12.46 -6.41
N ALA A 90 5.33 12.68 -6.81
CA ALA A 90 6.41 13.03 -5.89
C ALA A 90 6.04 14.27 -5.05
N GLY A 91 6.18 14.15 -3.74
CA GLY A 91 5.76 15.18 -2.77
C GLY A 91 4.34 15.04 -2.25
N SER A 92 3.51 14.18 -2.84
CA SER A 92 2.19 13.81 -2.30
C SER A 92 2.35 12.71 -1.24
N TYR A 93 2.54 13.12 0.01
CA TYR A 93 2.61 12.23 1.16
C TYR A 93 1.22 12.05 1.77
N ASP A 94 0.36 11.32 1.06
CA ASP A 94 -0.98 10.97 1.52
C ASP A 94 -1.15 9.45 1.66
N ASN A 95 -2.17 9.02 2.40
CA ASN A 95 -2.39 7.61 2.73
C ASN A 95 -2.68 6.77 1.48
N GLU A 96 -3.26 7.36 0.43
CA GLU A 96 -3.53 6.67 -0.83
C GLU A 96 -2.28 6.16 -1.53
N ALA A 97 -1.13 6.82 -1.33
CA ALA A 97 0.13 6.43 -1.96
C ALA A 97 0.53 5.00 -1.60
N ILE A 98 0.28 4.58 -0.36
CA ILE A 98 0.57 3.23 0.13
C ILE A 98 -0.65 2.31 0.04
N ALA A 99 -1.86 2.86 0.18
CA ALA A 99 -3.09 2.07 0.21
C ALA A 99 -3.33 1.29 -1.09
N ILE A 100 -3.05 1.89 -2.25
CA ILE A 100 -3.29 1.26 -3.55
C ILE A 100 -2.35 0.07 -3.76
N PHE A 101 -1.08 0.19 -3.34
CA PHE A 101 -0.13 -0.92 -3.35
C PHE A 101 -0.63 -2.09 -2.47
N LEU A 102 -1.08 -1.80 -1.26
CA LEU A 102 -1.57 -2.81 -0.32
C LEU A 102 -2.85 -3.47 -0.81
N LEU A 103 -3.77 -2.70 -1.36
CA LEU A 103 -5.01 -3.21 -1.95
C LEU A 103 -4.73 -4.22 -3.05
N MET A 104 -3.86 -3.88 -4.01
CA MET A 104 -3.49 -4.81 -5.09
C MET A 104 -2.77 -6.06 -4.57
N THR A 105 -1.94 -5.90 -3.54
CA THR A 105 -1.21 -7.01 -2.92
C THR A 105 -2.14 -7.97 -2.17
N VAL A 106 -3.13 -7.44 -1.44
CA VAL A 106 -4.14 -8.26 -0.74
C VAL A 106 -4.98 -9.04 -1.75
N PHE A 107 -5.44 -8.41 -2.83
CA PHE A 107 -6.21 -9.11 -3.87
C PHE A 107 -5.39 -10.18 -4.59
N TYR A 108 -4.13 -9.91 -4.89
CA TYR A 108 -3.21 -10.93 -5.41
C TYR A 108 -3.10 -12.13 -4.47
N LEU A 109 -2.79 -11.89 -3.19
CA LEU A 109 -2.60 -12.97 -2.22
C LEU A 109 -3.91 -13.73 -1.95
N TRP A 110 -5.06 -13.05 -1.93
CA TRP A 110 -6.37 -13.65 -1.78
C TRP A 110 -6.67 -14.63 -2.92
N ILE A 111 -6.57 -14.17 -4.18
CA ILE A 111 -6.81 -15.03 -5.35
C ILE A 111 -5.82 -16.19 -5.39
N LYS A 112 -4.54 -15.93 -5.08
CA LYS A 112 -3.53 -16.97 -5.01
C LYS A 112 -3.85 -18.02 -3.93
N ALA A 113 -4.28 -17.59 -2.75
CA ALA A 113 -4.67 -18.49 -1.67
C ALA A 113 -5.85 -19.38 -2.07
N LEU A 114 -6.84 -18.83 -2.79
CA LEU A 114 -7.98 -19.60 -3.30
C LEU A 114 -7.58 -20.62 -4.37
N LYS A 115 -6.67 -20.25 -5.29
CA LYS A 115 -6.21 -21.14 -6.36
C LYS A 115 -5.31 -22.27 -5.85
N ASP A 116 -4.38 -21.95 -4.96
CA ASP A 116 -3.43 -22.93 -4.43
C ASP A 116 -4.02 -23.74 -3.25
N GLY A 117 -5.12 -23.28 -2.64
CA GLY A 117 -5.72 -23.90 -1.45
C GLY A 117 -4.82 -23.87 -0.21
N SER A 118 -3.81 -22.99 -0.18
CA SER A 118 -2.79 -22.97 0.87
C SER A 118 -3.07 -21.94 1.96
N ALA A 119 -3.08 -22.40 3.21
CA ALA A 119 -3.22 -21.57 4.40
C ALA A 119 -2.10 -20.52 4.51
N LEU A 120 -0.90 -20.79 4.01
CA LEU A 120 0.23 -19.85 4.06
C LEU A 120 -0.06 -18.56 3.28
N TRP A 121 -0.62 -18.69 2.08
CA TRP A 121 -1.02 -17.53 1.26
C TRP A 121 -2.20 -16.79 1.88
N GLY A 122 -3.12 -17.51 2.53
CA GLY A 122 -4.23 -16.93 3.29
C GLY A 122 -3.74 -16.11 4.50
N THR A 123 -2.78 -16.63 5.26
CA THR A 123 -2.16 -15.88 6.37
C THR A 123 -1.38 -14.66 5.87
N ALA A 124 -0.65 -14.80 4.76
CA ALA A 124 0.01 -13.66 4.13
C ALA A 124 -1.00 -12.57 3.69
N ALA A 125 -2.12 -12.97 3.07
CA ALA A 125 -3.20 -12.04 2.73
C ALA A 125 -3.76 -11.32 3.97
N ALA A 126 -3.97 -12.04 5.08
CA ALA A 126 -4.43 -11.46 6.34
C ALA A 126 -3.44 -10.46 6.95
N LEU A 127 -2.12 -10.72 6.87
CA LEU A 127 -1.08 -9.80 7.33
C LEU A 127 -1.04 -8.51 6.51
N PHE A 128 -1.11 -8.62 5.18
CA PHE A 128 -1.19 -7.45 4.30
C PHE A 128 -2.51 -6.69 4.47
N TYR A 129 -3.61 -7.39 4.76
CA TYR A 129 -4.88 -6.77 5.10
C TYR A 129 -4.80 -5.99 6.41
N PHE A 130 -4.17 -6.54 7.46
CA PHE A 130 -3.91 -5.80 8.70
C PHE A 130 -3.09 -4.53 8.45
N TYR A 131 -2.07 -4.62 7.60
CA TYR A 131 -1.29 -3.44 7.21
C TYR A 131 -2.12 -2.40 6.46
N MET A 132 -3.05 -2.83 5.60
CA MET A 132 -4.00 -1.95 4.92
C MET A 132 -4.93 -1.22 5.91
N VAL A 133 -5.48 -1.93 6.90
CA VAL A 133 -6.29 -1.33 7.99
C VAL A 133 -5.49 -0.27 8.74
N ALA A 134 -4.21 -0.51 8.99
CA ALA A 134 -3.34 0.45 9.67
C ALA A 134 -2.96 1.65 8.80
N ALA A 135 -3.05 1.55 7.47
CA ALA A 135 -2.60 2.57 6.52
C ALA A 135 -3.73 3.46 5.98
N TRP A 136 -4.93 2.93 5.74
CA TRP A 136 -6.01 3.70 5.12
C TRP A 136 -7.40 3.19 5.48
N GLY A 137 -8.36 4.11 5.68
CA GLY A 137 -9.74 3.80 6.07
C GLY A 137 -10.57 3.04 5.03
N GLY A 138 -10.11 2.92 3.78
CA GLY A 138 -10.80 2.14 2.76
C GLY A 138 -10.64 0.63 2.89
N TYR A 139 -10.05 0.11 3.98
CA TYR A 139 -10.05 -1.33 4.29
C TYR A 139 -11.46 -1.94 4.33
N VAL A 140 -12.49 -1.12 4.63
CA VAL A 140 -13.91 -1.52 4.61
C VAL A 140 -14.32 -2.07 3.24
N PHE A 141 -13.74 -1.55 2.16
CA PHE A 141 -13.96 -2.05 0.81
C PHE A 141 -13.51 -3.52 0.68
N ILE A 142 -12.32 -3.84 1.18
CA ILE A 142 -11.78 -5.21 1.11
C ILE A 142 -12.62 -6.16 1.97
N THR A 143 -13.00 -5.75 3.19
CA THR A 143 -13.85 -6.56 4.09
C THR A 143 -15.22 -6.87 3.51
N ASN A 144 -15.79 -5.97 2.71
CA ASN A 144 -17.09 -6.23 2.08
C ASN A 144 -16.95 -7.04 0.78
N LEU A 145 -15.87 -6.83 0.02
CA LEU A 145 -15.67 -7.49 -1.27
C LEU A 145 -15.21 -8.94 -1.13
N VAL A 146 -14.36 -9.25 -0.15
CA VAL A 146 -13.84 -10.61 0.07
C VAL A 146 -14.97 -11.61 0.37
N PRO A 147 -15.91 -11.35 1.31
CA PRO A 147 -17.06 -12.22 1.55
C PRO A 147 -18.08 -12.21 0.41
N LEU A 148 -18.19 -11.12 -0.35
CA LEU A 148 -19.07 -11.08 -1.53
C LEU A 148 -18.58 -12.02 -2.64
N HIS A 149 -17.27 -12.20 -2.74
CA HIS A 149 -16.64 -13.08 -3.72
C HIS A 149 -16.58 -14.55 -3.28
N ALA A 150 -16.54 -14.81 -1.98
CA ALA A 150 -16.45 -16.17 -1.41
C ALA A 150 -17.76 -16.94 -1.59
#